data_AF-A8H5B7-F1
#
_entry.id   AF-A8H5B7-F1
#
_cell.length_a   1.000
_cell.length_b   1.000
_cell.length_c   1.000
_cell.angle_alpha   90.00
_cell.angle_beta   90.00
_cell.angle_gamma   90.00
#
_symmetry.space_group_name_H-M   'P 1'
#
loop_
_entity.id
_entity.type
_entity.pdbx_description
1 polymer ?
#
loop_
_entity_poly.entity_id
_entity_poly.type
_entity_poly.pdbx_seq_one_letter_code
_entity_poly.pdbx_strand_id
1 'polypeptide(L)'
;MTTENSQSTIAQKPDRKTAMLHIIEQVKLEFPLYESETFVCGPDGNCQGCPKKLLELVDTELSYWEAAITNGQIPQFDDIRRFGKLCTNVKRGLVRNGVLEKYQQLKSTDLT
;
A
#
# COMPACT_ATOMS: atom_id res chain seq x y z
N MET A 1 32.89 -19.37 26.07
CA MET A 1 32.86 -17.90 26.09
C MET A 1 31.50 -17.48 25.58
N THR A 2 30.50 -17.49 26.45
CA THR A 2 29.17 -16.95 26.18
C THR A 2 29.20 -15.48 26.59
N THR A 3 28.88 -14.59 25.66
CA THR A 3 28.55 -13.21 25.98
C THR A 3 27.15 -12.99 25.46
N GLU A 4 26.18 -13.26 26.32
CA GLU A 4 24.83 -12.73 26.22
C GLU A 4 24.95 -11.21 26.42
N ASN A 5 24.51 -10.43 25.44
CA ASN A 5 24.42 -8.98 25.60
C ASN A 5 22.97 -8.54 25.42
N SER A 6 22.35 -8.23 26.55
CA SER A 6 21.09 -7.51 26.67
C SER A 6 21.23 -6.08 26.14
N GLN A 7 20.48 -5.69 25.11
CA GLN A 7 20.34 -4.29 24.71
C GLN A 7 18.90 -3.95 24.28
N SER A 8 18.24 -3.16 25.14
CA SER A 8 17.16 -2.18 24.95
C SER A 8 16.33 -2.20 23.65
N THR A 9 15.03 -2.45 23.78
CA THR A 9 14.01 -2.40 22.71
C THR A 9 13.62 -0.96 22.32
N ILE A 10 14.53 -0.23 21.67
CA ILE A 10 14.16 0.92 20.82
C ILE A 10 14.08 0.37 19.41
N ALA A 11 12.87 0.31 18.83
CA ALA A 11 12.71 -0.12 17.44
C ALA A 11 13.57 0.78 16.53
N GLN A 12 14.67 0.23 16.01
CA GLN A 12 15.54 0.96 15.09
C GLN A 12 14.73 1.35 13.86
N LYS A 13 14.97 2.56 13.33
CA LYS A 13 14.34 2.98 12.08
C LYS A 13 14.80 2.03 10.96
N PRO A 14 13.88 1.56 10.09
CA PRO A 14 14.24 0.67 9.00
C PRO A 14 15.18 1.38 8.01
N ASP A 15 16.02 0.62 7.33
CA ASP A 15 16.75 1.11 6.18
C ASP A 15 15.80 1.43 5.00
N ARG A 16 16.32 2.05 3.95
CA ARG A 16 15.50 2.51 2.82
C ARG A 16 14.79 1.39 2.07
N LYS A 17 15.45 0.24 1.86
CA LYS A 17 14.83 -0.90 1.18
C LYS A 17 13.72 -1.46 2.05
N THR A 18 14.00 -1.68 3.34
CA THR A 18 13.00 -2.18 4.31
C THR A 18 11.83 -1.22 4.44
N ALA A 19 12.07 0.09 4.48
CA ALA A 19 11.01 1.10 4.54
C ALA A 19 10.09 1.07 3.31
N MET A 20 10.64 0.94 2.10
CA MET A 20 9.84 0.81 0.88
C MET A 20 9.01 -0.48 0.88
N LEU A 21 9.62 -1.61 1.26
CA LEU A 21 8.92 -2.90 1.35
C LEU A 21 7.78 -2.87 2.37
N HIS A 22 7.97 -2.23 3.53
CA HIS A 22 6.89 -2.06 4.50
C HIS A 22 5.71 -1.25 3.93
N ILE A 23 5.97 -0.20 3.14
CA ILE A 23 4.88 0.55 2.48
C ILE A 23 4.15 -0.35 1.47
N ILE A 24 4.88 -1.11 0.66
CA ILE A 24 4.31 -2.06 -0.31
C ILE A 24 3.41 -3.09 0.39
N GLU A 25 3.90 -3.71 1.47
CA GLU A 25 3.14 -4.68 2.25
C GLU A 25 1.87 -4.06 2.88
N GLN A 26 1.99 -2.87 3.46
CA GLN A 26 0.84 -2.15 4.01
C GLN A 26 -0.21 -1.85 2.92
N VAL A 27 0.22 -1.43 1.74
CA VAL A 27 -0.68 -1.16 0.61
C VAL A 27 -1.38 -2.43 0.15
N LYS A 28 -0.68 -3.57 0.03
CA LYS A 28 -1.29 -4.87 -0.31
C LYS A 28 -2.31 -5.33 0.71
N LEU A 29 -2.12 -5.00 1.99
CA LEU A 29 -3.04 -5.36 3.07
C LEU A 29 -4.27 -4.46 3.12
N GLU A 30 -4.10 -3.17 2.85
CA GLU A 30 -5.15 -2.16 3.01
C GLU A 30 -5.98 -1.94 1.75
N PHE A 31 -5.40 -2.07 0.55
CA PHE A 31 -6.10 -1.71 -0.69
C PHE A 31 -6.66 -2.95 -1.40
N PRO A 32 -7.85 -2.86 -2.02
CA PRO A 32 -8.42 -3.94 -2.82
C PRO A 32 -7.77 -4.02 -4.21
N LEU A 33 -6.46 -4.23 -4.27
CA LEU A 33 -5.73 -4.27 -5.55
C LEU A 33 -6.15 -5.45 -6.44
N TYR A 34 -6.53 -6.57 -5.83
CA TYR A 34 -6.84 -7.83 -6.53
C TYR A 34 -8.31 -8.25 -6.41
N GLU A 35 -9.16 -7.47 -5.75
CA GLU A 35 -10.57 -7.81 -5.54
C GLU A 35 -11.46 -7.16 -6.59
N SER A 36 -11.73 -7.92 -7.65
CA SER A 36 -12.45 -7.44 -8.84
C SER A 36 -13.86 -6.90 -8.53
N GLU A 37 -14.47 -7.39 -7.45
CA GLU A 37 -15.82 -7.02 -7.00
C GLU A 37 -15.90 -5.61 -6.40
N THR A 38 -14.76 -5.02 -6.01
CA THR A 38 -14.70 -3.67 -5.44
C THR A 38 -14.65 -2.56 -6.50
N PHE A 39 -14.46 -2.91 -7.77
CA PHE A 39 -14.31 -1.96 -8.89
C PHE A 39 -15.65 -1.60 -9.56
N VAL A 40 -16.64 -1.20 -8.76
CA VAL A 40 -17.94 -0.76 -9.28
C VAL A 40 -17.95 0.76 -9.45
N CYS A 41 -18.16 1.24 -10.67
CA CYS A 41 -18.47 2.67 -10.90
C CYS A 41 -19.81 2.99 -10.22
N GLY A 42 -19.89 4.11 -9.50
CA GLY A 42 -21.15 4.56 -8.92
C GLY A 42 -22.23 4.74 -10.00
N PRO A 43 -23.52 4.53 -9.66
CA PRO A 43 -24.64 4.51 -10.61
C PRO A 43 -24.75 5.78 -11.47
N ASP A 44 -24.23 6.91 -10.99
CA ASP A 44 -24.31 8.22 -11.67
C ASP A 44 -23.09 8.54 -12.55
N GLY A 45 -22.07 7.66 -12.63
CA GLY A 45 -20.83 7.90 -13.39
C GLY A 45 -19.99 9.10 -12.91
N ASN A 46 -20.40 9.75 -11.82
CA ASN A 46 -19.79 10.97 -11.30
C ASN A 46 -18.68 10.64 -10.28
N CYS A 47 -17.65 9.94 -10.73
CA CYS A 47 -16.51 9.59 -9.90
C CYS A 47 -15.56 10.79 -9.76
N GLN A 48 -15.34 11.31 -8.56
CA GLN A 48 -14.27 12.28 -8.29
C GLN A 48 -12.91 11.56 -8.27
N GLY A 49 -12.47 11.16 -9.47
CA GLY A 49 -11.44 10.15 -9.71
C GLY A 49 -12.02 8.74 -9.66
N CYS A 50 -11.90 7.98 -10.76
CA CYS A 50 -12.39 6.60 -10.82
C CYS A 50 -11.56 5.68 -9.90
N PRO A 51 -12.17 4.95 -8.95
CA PRO A 51 -11.45 4.08 -8.02
C PRO A 51 -10.56 3.04 -8.72
N LYS A 52 -11.04 2.47 -9.83
CA LYS A 52 -10.25 1.56 -10.67
C LYS A 52 -8.97 2.21 -11.15
N LYS A 53 -9.04 3.45 -11.64
CA LYS A 53 -7.85 4.14 -12.16
C LYS A 53 -6.85 4.48 -11.06
N LEU A 54 -7.36 4.79 -9.87
CA LEU A 54 -6.52 5.03 -8.69
C LEU A 54 -5.78 3.76 -8.25
N LEU A 55 -6.45 2.62 -8.27
CA LEU A 55 -5.86 1.32 -7.92
C LEU A 55 -4.85 0.87 -8.99
N GLU A 56 -5.16 1.00 -10.29
CA GLU A 56 -4.20 0.75 -11.38
C GLU A 56 -2.91 1.58 -11.25
N LEU A 57 -3.04 2.85 -10.84
CA LEU A 57 -1.90 3.74 -10.62
C LEU A 57 -1.00 3.23 -9.49
N VAL A 58 -1.60 2.78 -8.37
CA VAL A 58 -0.83 2.21 -7.25
C VAL A 58 -0.19 0.89 -7.63
N ASP A 59 -0.92 0.02 -8.33
CA ASP A 59 -0.43 -1.30 -8.76
C ASP A 59 0.79 -1.19 -9.68
N THR A 60 0.78 -0.20 -10.59
CA THR A 60 1.91 0.08 -11.48
C THR A 60 3.17 0.48 -10.69
N GLU A 61 3.03 1.41 -9.75
CA GLU A 61 4.14 1.90 -8.93
C GLU A 61 4.67 0.83 -7.97
N LEU A 62 3.76 0.02 -7.42
CA LEU A 62 4.10 -1.13 -6.60
C LEU A 62 4.94 -2.13 -7.41
N SER A 63 4.43 -2.54 -8.58
CA SER A 63 5.11 -3.49 -9.46
C SER A 63 6.49 -2.99 -9.88
N TYR A 64 6.62 -1.68 -10.16
CA TYR A 64 7.90 -1.05 -10.45
C TYR A 64 8.88 -1.21 -9.27
N TRP A 65 8.49 -0.85 -8.06
CA TRP A 65 9.39 -0.91 -6.90
C TRP A 65 9.76 -2.33 -6.50
N GLU A 66 8.84 -3.30 -6.62
CA GLU A 66 9.14 -4.71 -6.38
C GLU A 66 10.19 -5.23 -7.36
N ALA A 67 10.02 -4.93 -8.66
CA ALA A 67 10.99 -5.31 -9.68
C ALA A 67 12.34 -4.59 -9.47
N ALA A 68 12.33 -3.29 -9.20
CA ALA A 68 13.53 -2.49 -8.95
C ALA A 68 14.35 -3.05 -7.78
N ILE A 69 13.70 -3.34 -6.66
CA ILE A 69 14.34 -3.90 -5.46
C ILE A 69 14.86 -5.31 -5.72
N THR A 70 14.10 -6.14 -6.45
CA THR A 70 14.53 -7.49 -6.85
C THR A 70 15.80 -7.44 -7.71
N ASN A 71 15.91 -6.42 -8.56
CA ASN A 71 17.08 -6.15 -9.40
C ASN A 71 18.23 -5.44 -8.66
N GLY A 72 18.15 -5.30 -7.34
CA GLY A 72 19.21 -4.72 -6.51
C GLY A 72 19.22 -3.19 -6.43
N GLN A 73 18.21 -2.51 -6.98
CA GLN A 73 18.07 -1.06 -6.82
C GLN A 73 17.59 -0.73 -5.41
N ILE A 74 18.24 0.26 -4.78
CA ILE A 74 17.86 0.75 -3.45
C ILE A 74 17.13 2.10 -3.61
N PRO A 75 15.86 2.22 -3.16
CA PRO A 75 15.13 3.47 -3.24
C PRO A 75 15.82 4.57 -2.43
N GLN A 76 15.71 5.81 -2.92
CA GLN A 76 16.15 6.99 -2.18
C GLN A 76 15.03 7.48 -1.24
N PHE A 77 15.37 8.37 -0.31
CA PHE A 77 14.39 8.91 0.64
C PHE A 77 13.26 9.67 -0.05
N ASP A 78 13.54 10.37 -1.15
CA ASP A 78 12.49 11.08 -1.90
C ASP A 78 11.57 10.10 -2.63
N ASP A 79 12.08 8.95 -3.09
CA ASP A 79 11.26 7.89 -3.70
C ASP A 79 10.26 7.32 -2.70
N ILE A 80 10.74 6.95 -1.51
CA ILE A 80 9.92 6.46 -0.40
C ILE A 80 8.84 7.49 -0.06
N ARG A 81 9.23 8.77 0.04
CA ARG A 81 8.31 9.86 0.34
C ARG A 81 7.25 10.05 -0.77
N ARG A 82 7.66 10.00 -2.04
CA ARG A 82 6.74 10.15 -3.18
C ARG A 82 5.76 9.00 -3.26
N PHE A 83 6.23 7.76 -3.14
CA PHE A 83 5.40 6.57 -3.15
C PHE A 83 4.41 6.58 -1.97
N GLY A 84 4.88 6.84 -0.74
CA GLY A 84 3.99 6.97 0.42
C GLY A 84 2.94 8.09 0.27
N LYS A 85 3.32 9.23 -0.33
CA LYS A 85 2.37 10.33 -0.63
C LYS A 85 1.33 9.91 -1.68
N LEU A 86 1.76 9.20 -2.72
CA LEU A 86 0.86 8.65 -3.74
C LEU A 86 -0.18 7.72 -3.10
N CYS A 87 0.25 6.75 -2.31
CA CYS A 87 -0.63 5.82 -1.60
C CYS A 87 -1.61 6.57 -0.69
N THR A 88 -1.15 7.58 0.06
CA THR A 88 -2.00 8.40 0.92
C THR A 88 -3.09 9.14 0.13
N ASN A 89 -2.72 9.71 -1.03
CA ASN A 89 -3.67 10.42 -1.90
C ASN A 89 -4.70 9.46 -2.50
N VAL A 90 -4.27 8.27 -2.93
CA VAL A 90 -5.15 7.24 -3.45
C VAL A 90 -6.11 6.73 -2.37
N LYS A 91 -5.61 6.45 -1.15
CA LYS A 91 -6.45 6.07 0.00
C LYS A 91 -7.58 7.07 0.23
N ARG A 92 -7.29 8.37 0.19
CA ARG A 92 -8.31 9.43 0.30
C ARG A 92 -9.33 9.40 -0.83
N GLY A 93 -8.88 9.10 -2.05
CA GLY A 93 -9.78 8.89 -3.19
C GLY A 93 -10.69 7.68 -2.99
N LEU A 94 -10.16 6.56 -2.52
CA LEU A 94 -10.93 5.34 -2.26
C LEU A 94 -11.98 5.52 -1.17
N VAL A 95 -11.63 6.17 -0.06
CA VAL A 95 -12.55 6.53 1.04
C VAL A 95 -13.68 7.44 0.53
N ARG A 96 -13.37 8.46 -0.26
CA ARG A 96 -14.40 9.35 -0.84
C ARG A 96 -15.38 8.62 -1.75
N ASN A 97 -14.94 7.52 -2.38
CA ASN A 97 -15.78 6.69 -3.24
C ASN A 97 -16.43 5.51 -2.49
N GLY A 98 -16.25 5.39 -1.17
CA GLY A 98 -16.82 4.30 -0.35
C GLY A 98 -16.26 2.91 -0.66
N VAL A 99 -15.15 2.82 -1.41
CA VAL A 99 -14.58 1.54 -1.85
C VAL A 99 -13.83 0.87 -0.72
N LEU A 100 -13.10 1.64 0.08
CA LEU A 100 -12.29 1.10 1.17
C LEU A 100 -13.16 0.54 2.30
N GLU A 101 -14.25 1.22 2.63
CA GLU A 101 -15.24 0.79 3.62
C GLU A 101 -15.90 -0.53 3.19
N LYS A 102 -16.33 -0.63 1.93
CA LYS A 102 -16.88 -1.88 1.37
C LYS A 102 -15.87 -3.01 1.41
N TYR A 103 -14.62 -2.76 1.00
CA TYR A 103 -13.56 -3.76 1.05
C TYR A 103 -13.30 -4.29 2.46
N GLN A 104 -13.26 -3.41 3.45
CA GLN A 104 -13.08 -3.80 4.85
C GLN A 104 -14.25 -4.64 5.38
N GLN A 105 -15.49 -4.35 4.95
CA GLN A 105 -16.66 -5.16 5.28
C GLN A 105 -16.55 -6.57 4.71
N LEU A 106 -16.20 -6.71 3.42
CA LEU A 106 -15.99 -8.01 2.77
C LEU A 106 -14.91 -8.83 3.49
N LYS A 107 -13.74 -8.22 3.73
CA LYS A 107 -12.61 -8.88 4.42
C LYS A 107 -12.94 -9.35 5.83
N SER A 108 -13.90 -8.71 6.50
CA SER A 108 -14.36 -9.12 7.84
C SER A 108 -15.30 -10.33 7.79
N THR A 109 -16.02 -10.51 6.68
CA THR A 109 -16.94 -11.64 6.48
C THR A 109 -16.18 -12.92 6.09
N ASP A 110 -15.08 -12.82 5.33
CA ASP A 110 -14.28 -13.98 4.90
C ASP A 110 -13.44 -14.65 6.01
N LEU A 111 -13.35 -14.02 7.19
CA LEU A 111 -12.68 -14.58 8.38
C LEU A 111 -13.62 -15.31 9.35
N THR A 112 -14.91 -15.46 9.01
CA THR A 112 -15.92 -16.19 9.80
C THR A 112 -16.36 -17.45 9.08
#